data_AF-A0A5P0ZZP5-F1
#
_entry.id   AF-A0A5P0ZZP5-F1
#
_cell.length_a   1.000
_cell.length_b   1.000
_cell.length_c   1.000
_cell.angle_alpha   90.00
_cell.angle_beta   90.00
_cell.angle_gamma   90.00
#
_symmetry.space_group_name_H-M   'P 1'
#
loop_
_entity.id
_entity.type
_entity.pdbx_description
1 polymer ?
#
loop_
_entity_poly.entity_id
_entity_poly.type
_entity_poly.pdbx_seq_one_letter_code
_entity_poly.pdbx_strand_id
1 'polypeptide(L)'
;MSRIYRLLHLPEEDVDANHVKINEYTTIQNIIDIATDKIPVFEETYDTYQSVQEAIRHHDIEILRETLYNGTAMDTAITTLRKNIKYVKNGCLLPYSDGSLEVTIGKIKKLKRNSYGFRNLDHFITRIRLICAKKSTLIEGT
;
A
#
# COMPACT_ATOMS: atom_id res chain seq x y z
N MET A 1 -0.64 -1.90 -15.91
CA MET A 1 -1.83 -1.47 -15.14
C MET A 1 -2.48 -0.28 -15.82
N SER A 2 -3.76 -0.42 -16.22
CA SER A 2 -4.53 0.66 -16.85
C SER A 2 -4.75 1.82 -15.87
N ARG A 3 -4.76 3.06 -16.38
CA ARG A 3 -4.87 4.34 -15.62
C ARG A 3 -6.11 4.36 -14.72
N ILE A 4 -7.19 3.70 -15.13
CA ILE A 4 -8.49 3.67 -14.44
C ILE A 4 -8.39 2.96 -13.08
N TYR A 5 -7.66 1.85 -12.97
CA TYR A 5 -7.52 1.14 -11.69
C TYR A 5 -6.85 1.98 -10.61
N ARG A 6 -5.94 2.89 -10.99
CA ARG A 6 -5.26 3.77 -10.05
C ARG A 6 -6.19 4.83 -9.47
N LEU A 7 -7.27 5.14 -10.19
CA LEU A 7 -8.24 6.17 -9.83
C LEU A 7 -9.30 5.63 -8.86
N LEU A 8 -9.64 4.33 -8.95
CA LEU A 8 -10.56 3.68 -8.01
C LEU A 8 -10.00 3.54 -6.59
N HIS A 9 -8.67 3.62 -6.43
CA HIS A 9 -8.01 3.56 -5.12
C HIS A 9 -7.76 4.94 -4.49
N LEU A 10 -8.27 6.00 -5.13
CA LEU A 10 -8.17 7.34 -4.55
C LEU A 10 -9.04 7.42 -3.28
N PRO A 11 -8.54 8.12 -2.24
CA PRO A 11 -9.35 8.47 -1.07
C PRO A 11 -10.62 9.17 -1.51
N GLU A 12 -11.75 8.86 -0.89
CA GLU A 12 -13.04 9.48 -1.23
C GLU A 12 -12.98 11.02 -1.14
N GLU A 13 -12.32 11.55 -0.10
CA GLU A 13 -12.05 12.99 0.07
C GLU A 13 -11.33 13.60 -1.16
N ASP A 14 -10.38 12.88 -1.74
CA ASP A 14 -9.61 13.32 -2.90
C ASP A 14 -10.38 13.14 -4.21
N VAL A 15 -11.35 12.23 -4.26
CA VAL A 15 -12.23 12.02 -5.42
C VAL A 15 -13.24 13.16 -5.53
N ASP A 16 -13.88 13.53 -4.41
CA ASP A 16 -14.89 14.59 -4.34
C ASP A 16 -14.27 15.98 -4.51
N ALA A 17 -13.21 16.28 -3.76
CA ALA A 17 -12.56 17.59 -3.77
C ALA A 17 -11.94 17.97 -5.12
N ASN A 18 -11.43 16.99 -5.87
CA ASN A 18 -10.67 17.27 -7.09
C ASN A 18 -11.49 17.13 -8.38
N HIS A 19 -12.77 16.71 -8.31
CA HIS A 19 -13.62 16.50 -9.50
C HIS A 19 -12.85 15.81 -10.64
N VAL A 20 -12.10 14.75 -10.29
CA VAL A 20 -11.05 14.24 -11.16
C VAL A 20 -11.66 13.72 -12.46
N LYS A 21 -11.37 14.41 -13.56
CA LYS A 21 -11.88 14.07 -14.87
C LYS A 21 -11.06 12.95 -15.50
N ILE A 22 -11.75 11.89 -15.92
CA ILE A 22 -11.15 10.80 -16.70
C ILE A 22 -11.11 11.20 -18.19
N ASN A 23 -12.13 11.92 -18.64
CA ASN A 23 -12.19 12.60 -19.94
C ASN A 23 -13.03 13.89 -19.82
N GLU A 24 -13.31 14.56 -20.94
CA GLU A 24 -14.05 15.82 -20.98
C GLU A 24 -15.49 15.74 -20.42
N TYR A 25 -16.08 14.53 -20.38
CA TYR A 25 -17.50 14.28 -20.06
C TYR A 25 -17.71 13.35 -18.85
N THR A 26 -16.66 12.83 -18.22
CA THR A 26 -16.78 11.78 -17.20
C THR A 26 -15.78 11.98 -16.08
N THR A 27 -16.30 12.12 -14.87
CA THR A 27 -15.59 12.19 -13.59
C THR A 27 -15.41 10.79 -12.98
N ILE A 28 -14.43 10.62 -12.09
CA ILE A 28 -14.29 9.38 -11.31
C ILE A 28 -15.58 9.08 -10.54
N GLN A 29 -16.17 10.09 -9.89
CA GLN A 29 -17.41 9.92 -9.13
C GLN A 29 -18.52 9.31 -9.98
N ASN A 30 -18.77 9.86 -11.18
CA ASN A 30 -19.78 9.31 -12.09
C ASN A 30 -19.52 7.84 -12.45
N ILE A 31 -18.25 7.40 -12.53
CA ILE A 31 -17.94 5.99 -12.79
C ILE A 31 -18.23 5.13 -11.56
N ILE A 32 -17.90 5.61 -10.36
CA ILE A 32 -18.22 4.94 -9.11
C ILE A 32 -19.74 4.81 -9.00
N ASP A 33 -20.48 5.89 -9.20
CA ASP A 33 -21.96 5.91 -9.14
C ASP A 33 -22.57 4.90 -10.13
N ILE A 34 -22.08 4.87 -11.39
CA ILE A 34 -22.53 3.90 -12.39
C ILE A 34 -22.18 2.46 -12.01
N ALA A 35 -21.01 2.23 -11.40
CA ALA A 35 -20.55 0.91 -11.01
C ALA A 35 -21.34 0.37 -9.80
N THR A 36 -21.58 1.25 -8.83
CA THR A 36 -22.39 1.02 -7.63
C THR A 36 -23.85 0.73 -8.00
N ASP A 37 -24.45 1.53 -8.88
CA ASP A 37 -25.83 1.33 -9.36
C ASP A 37 -26.01 -0.02 -10.10
N LYS A 38 -25.00 -0.47 -10.84
CA LYS A 38 -25.07 -1.69 -11.64
C LYS A 38 -24.68 -2.97 -10.91
N ILE A 39 -23.87 -2.88 -9.86
CA ILE A 39 -23.27 -4.03 -9.19
C ILE A 39 -23.32 -3.80 -7.66
N PRO A 40 -24.36 -4.26 -6.96
CA PRO A 40 -24.51 -4.03 -5.52
C PRO A 40 -23.41 -4.68 -4.68
N VAL A 41 -22.84 -5.79 -5.16
CA VAL A 41 -21.67 -6.42 -4.51
C VAL A 41 -20.43 -5.51 -4.60
N PHE A 42 -20.32 -4.72 -5.67
CA PHE A 42 -19.19 -3.79 -5.84
C PHE A 42 -19.30 -2.63 -4.84
N GLU A 43 -20.50 -2.07 -4.67
CA GLU A 43 -20.80 -1.03 -3.67
C GLU A 43 -20.31 -1.44 -2.28
N GLU A 44 -20.78 -2.58 -1.77
CA GLU A 44 -20.39 -3.09 -0.46
C GLU A 44 -18.88 -3.30 -0.33
N THR A 45 -18.22 -3.82 -1.38
CA THR A 45 -16.76 -3.98 -1.36
C THR A 45 -16.00 -2.67 -1.42
N TYR A 46 -16.52 -1.68 -2.14
CA TYR A 46 -15.91 -0.37 -2.29
C TYR A 46 -16.00 0.40 -0.98
N ASP A 47 -17.15 0.40 -0.32
CA ASP A 47 -17.37 1.03 0.98
C ASP A 47 -16.47 0.41 2.06
N THR A 48 -16.36 -0.92 2.06
CA THR A 48 -15.44 -1.62 2.98
C THR A 48 -13.99 -1.22 2.71
N TYR A 49 -13.60 -1.15 1.44
CA TYR A 49 -12.24 -0.76 1.04
C TYR A 49 -11.91 0.67 1.49
N GLN A 50 -12.81 1.62 1.23
CA GLN A 50 -12.64 3.01 1.64
C GLN A 50 -12.57 3.15 3.15
N SER A 51 -13.47 2.48 3.89
CA SER A 51 -13.46 2.49 5.35
C SER A 51 -12.15 1.98 5.93
N VAL A 52 -11.59 0.89 5.37
CA VAL A 52 -10.27 0.38 5.76
C VAL A 52 -9.16 1.37 5.43
N GLN A 53 -9.21 2.00 4.25
CA GLN A 53 -8.21 2.97 3.80
C GLN A 53 -8.21 4.23 4.69
N GLU A 54 -9.39 4.73 5.04
CA GLU A 54 -9.58 5.86 5.96
C GLU A 54 -9.07 5.52 7.36
N ALA A 55 -9.46 4.38 7.91
CA ALA A 55 -9.02 3.95 9.24
C ALA A 55 -7.49 3.84 9.34
N ILE A 56 -6.82 3.35 8.28
CA ILE A 56 -5.35 3.30 8.21
C ILE A 56 -4.74 4.70 8.16
N ARG A 57 -5.32 5.62 7.38
CA ARG A 57 -4.85 7.00 7.20
C ARG A 57 -4.95 7.83 8.47
N HIS A 58 -6.07 7.70 9.19
CA HIS A 58 -6.31 8.40 10.45
C HIS A 58 -5.77 7.64 11.66
N HIS A 59 -5.13 6.49 11.44
CA HIS A 59 -4.59 5.61 12.48
C HIS A 59 -5.65 5.17 13.51
N ASP A 60 -6.91 5.08 13.08
CA ASP A 60 -8.02 4.63 13.91
C ASP A 60 -8.14 3.11 13.86
N ILE A 61 -7.60 2.47 14.89
CA ILE A 61 -7.56 1.01 14.99
C ILE A 61 -8.93 0.43 15.34
N GLU A 62 -9.79 1.18 16.03
CA GLU A 62 -11.09 0.65 16.46
C GLU A 62 -12.03 0.54 15.26
N ILE A 63 -12.09 1.58 14.42
CA ILE A 63 -12.82 1.56 13.14
C ILE A 63 -12.25 0.48 12.22
N LEU A 64 -10.92 0.32 12.16
CA LEU A 64 -10.29 -0.74 11.37
C LEU A 64 -10.70 -2.14 11.85
N ARG A 65 -10.88 -2.34 13.16
CA ARG A 65 -11.31 -3.65 13.68
C ARG A 65 -12.77 -3.90 13.38
N GLU A 66 -13.63 -2.91 13.52
CA GLU A 66 -15.06 -3.04 13.23
C GLU A 66 -15.28 -3.40 11.75
N THR A 67 -14.67 -2.65 10.84
CA THR A 67 -14.75 -2.87 9.39
C THR A 67 -14.25 -4.26 8.97
N LEU A 68 -13.17 -4.75 9.58
CA LEU A 68 -12.65 -6.09 9.30
C LEU A 68 -13.54 -7.23 9.82
N TYR A 69 -14.44 -7.00 10.76
CA TYR A 69 -15.33 -8.04 11.28
C TYR A 69 -16.65 -8.16 10.49
N ASN A 70 -17.01 -7.14 9.70
CA ASN A 70 -18.28 -7.08 8.98
C ASN A 70 -18.37 -7.90 7.67
N GLY A 71 -17.36 -8.71 7.34
CA GLY A 71 -17.47 -9.82 6.37
C GLY A 71 -18.08 -9.46 5.01
N THR A 72 -17.28 -8.89 4.11
CA THR A 72 -17.71 -8.49 2.76
C THR A 72 -16.93 -9.25 1.69
N ALA A 73 -17.28 -9.07 0.41
CA ALA A 73 -16.67 -9.79 -0.73
C ALA A 73 -15.12 -9.64 -0.89
N MET A 74 -14.47 -8.85 -0.03
CA MET A 74 -13.01 -8.83 0.19
C MET A 74 -12.50 -9.91 1.17
N ASP A 75 -13.26 -10.99 1.41
CA ASP A 75 -13.02 -12.04 2.41
C ASP A 75 -11.56 -12.49 2.56
N THR A 76 -10.84 -12.72 1.46
CA THR A 76 -9.43 -13.17 1.53
C THR A 76 -8.50 -12.09 2.09
N ALA A 77 -8.67 -10.84 1.65
CA ALA A 77 -7.89 -9.71 2.12
C ALA A 77 -8.22 -9.41 3.59
N ILE A 78 -9.50 -9.36 3.94
CA ILE A 78 -9.99 -9.15 5.31
C ILE A 78 -9.47 -10.25 6.22
N THR A 79 -9.58 -11.52 5.82
CA THR A 79 -9.07 -12.66 6.62
C THR A 79 -7.57 -12.55 6.86
N THR A 80 -6.82 -12.12 5.86
CA THR A 80 -5.36 -11.92 5.97
C THR A 80 -5.01 -10.78 6.93
N LEU A 81 -5.75 -9.66 6.85
CA LEU A 81 -5.59 -8.52 7.75
C LEU A 81 -5.96 -8.89 9.19
N ARG A 82 -7.05 -9.63 9.40
CA ARG A 82 -7.46 -10.14 10.72
C ARG A 82 -6.40 -11.04 11.34
N LYS A 83 -5.85 -11.99 10.59
CA LYS A 83 -4.76 -12.87 11.05
C LYS A 83 -3.52 -12.08 11.48
N ASN A 84 -3.27 -10.94 10.84
CA ASN A 84 -2.09 -10.10 11.07
C ASN A 84 -2.40 -8.79 11.80
N ILE A 85 -3.55 -8.68 12.48
CA ILE A 85 -4.05 -7.41 13.05
C ILE A 85 -3.05 -6.73 14.00
N LYS A 86 -2.25 -7.53 14.72
CA LYS A 86 -1.18 -7.02 15.59
C LYS A 86 -0.13 -6.22 14.80
N TYR A 87 0.27 -6.72 13.63
CA TYR A 87 1.26 -6.05 12.78
C TYR A 87 0.65 -4.84 12.09
N VAL A 88 -0.61 -4.94 11.65
CA VAL A 88 -1.33 -3.81 11.05
C VAL A 88 -1.48 -2.67 12.05
N LYS A 89 -1.87 -2.99 13.30
CA LYS A 89 -1.91 -2.03 14.41
C LYS A 89 -0.56 -1.36 14.64
N ASN A 90 0.51 -2.14 14.68
CA ASN A 90 1.85 -1.60 14.84
C ASN A 90 2.27 -0.69 13.67
N GLY A 91 1.92 -1.06 12.43
CA GLY A 91 2.20 -0.26 11.24
C GLY A 91 1.44 1.06 11.21
N CYS A 92 0.23 1.11 11.76
CA CYS A 92 -0.55 2.35 11.87
C CYS A 92 -0.06 3.24 13.02
N LEU A 93 0.35 2.66 14.15
CA LEU A 93 0.73 3.45 15.34
C LEU A 93 2.18 3.95 15.30
N LEU A 94 3.07 3.22 14.64
CA LEU A 94 4.49 3.54 14.65
C LEU A 94 4.86 4.49 13.51
N PRO A 95 5.70 5.51 13.76
CA PRO A 95 6.15 6.44 12.72
C PRO A 95 7.24 5.83 11.81
N TYR A 96 7.46 4.51 11.85
CA TYR A 96 8.49 3.86 11.05
C TYR A 96 8.03 3.74 9.61
N SER A 97 8.79 4.33 8.69
CA SER A 97 8.55 4.17 7.26
C SER A 97 9.27 2.93 6.72
N ASP A 98 8.54 2.12 5.96
CA ASP A 98 9.11 1.02 5.19
C ASP A 98 10.04 1.50 4.06
N GLY A 99 10.01 2.80 3.73
CA GLY A 99 10.86 3.38 2.69
C GLY A 99 12.35 3.11 2.89
N SER A 100 12.82 3.06 4.14
CA SER A 100 14.23 2.76 4.44
C SER A 100 14.61 1.31 4.09
N LEU A 101 13.67 0.37 4.28
CA LEU A 101 13.78 -1.04 3.94
C LEU A 101 13.63 -1.24 2.42
N GLU A 102 12.63 -0.62 1.81
CA GLU A 102 12.37 -0.67 0.37
C GLU A 102 13.57 -0.20 -0.46
N VAL A 103 14.18 0.93 -0.07
CA VAL A 103 15.40 1.43 -0.71
C VAL A 103 16.52 0.39 -0.65
N THR A 104 16.65 -0.30 0.47
CA THR A 104 17.68 -1.32 0.68
C THR A 104 17.42 -2.56 -0.17
N ILE A 105 16.18 -3.06 -0.19
CA ILE A 105 15.73 -4.15 -1.06
C ILE A 105 15.94 -3.81 -2.53
N GLY A 106 15.63 -2.57 -2.94
CA GLY A 106 15.86 -2.06 -4.30
C GLY A 106 17.34 -2.10 -4.68
N LYS A 107 18.24 -1.65 -3.80
CA LYS A 107 19.69 -1.74 -4.00
C LYS A 107 20.17 -3.18 -4.14
N ILE A 108 19.68 -4.10 -3.30
CA ILE A 108 20.02 -5.53 -3.37
C ILE A 108 19.50 -6.16 -4.67
N LYS A 109 18.26 -5.86 -5.07
CA LYS A 109 17.68 -6.33 -6.34
C LYS A 109 18.49 -5.82 -7.54
N LYS A 110 18.90 -4.54 -7.54
CA LYS A 110 19.77 -3.96 -8.58
C LYS A 110 21.16 -4.60 -8.59
N LEU A 111 21.75 -4.83 -7.42
CA LEU A 111 23.01 -5.56 -7.29
C LEU A 111 22.89 -6.95 -7.91
N LYS A 112 21.86 -7.72 -7.55
CA LYS A 112 21.57 -9.06 -8.10
C LYS A 112 21.40 -9.03 -9.62
N ARG A 113 20.73 -8.02 -10.15
CA ARG A 113 20.50 -7.88 -11.61
C ARG A 113 21.79 -7.56 -12.37
N ASN A 114 22.66 -6.74 -11.80
CA ASN A 114 23.92 -6.33 -12.42
C ASN A 114 25.05 -7.35 -12.20
N SER A 115 24.82 -8.37 -11.38
CA SER A 115 25.86 -9.29 -10.94
C SER A 115 25.98 -10.57 -11.76
N TYR A 116 25.91 -10.45 -13.09
CA TYR A 116 26.05 -11.56 -14.04
C TYR A 116 27.33 -12.42 -13.88
N GLY A 117 28.22 -12.14 -12.94
CA GLY A 117 29.49 -12.83 -12.72
C GLY A 117 29.92 -13.10 -11.28
N PHE A 118 29.04 -13.06 -10.26
CA PHE A 118 29.45 -13.60 -8.94
C PHE A 118 29.48 -15.12 -8.98
N ARG A 119 30.63 -15.68 -9.38
CA ARG A 119 30.93 -17.11 -9.19
C ARG A 119 31.03 -17.50 -7.72
N ASN A 120 31.28 -16.54 -6.82
CA ASN A 120 31.43 -16.76 -5.38
C ASN A 120 30.35 -15.97 -4.60
N LEU A 121 29.56 -16.71 -3.82
CA LEU A 121 28.51 -16.20 -2.93
C LEU A 121 29.05 -15.25 -1.86
N ASP A 122 30.27 -15.49 -1.35
CA ASP A 122 30.87 -14.68 -0.29
C ASP A 122 31.11 -13.24 -0.75
N HIS A 123 31.51 -13.04 -2.01
CA HIS A 123 31.65 -11.70 -2.58
C HIS A 123 30.31 -10.99 -2.74
N PHE A 124 29.23 -11.74 -3.01
CA PHE A 124 27.88 -11.18 -3.07
C PHE A 124 27.40 -10.74 -1.69
N ILE A 125 27.56 -11.59 -0.67
CA ILE A 125 27.22 -11.28 0.73
C ILE A 125 28.05 -10.10 1.23
N THR A 126 29.35 -10.06 0.93
CA THR A 126 30.23 -8.95 1.31
C THR A 126 29.76 -7.63 0.71
N ARG A 127 29.35 -7.62 -0.57
CA ARG A 127 28.80 -6.41 -1.19
C ARG A 127 27.45 -5.99 -0.61
N ILE A 128 26.57 -6.93 -0.24
CA ILE A 128 25.33 -6.62 0.47
C ILE A 128 25.65 -5.94 1.81
N ARG A 129 26.59 -6.51 2.60
CA ARG A 129 27.02 -5.92 3.88
C ARG A 129 27.57 -4.50 3.71
N LEU A 130 28.37 -4.25 2.67
CA LEU A 130 28.89 -2.91 2.38
C LEU A 130 27.80 -1.90 2.00
N ILE A 131 26.77 -2.32 1.26
CA ILE A 131 25.62 -1.47 0.91
C ILE A 131 24.81 -1.11 2.15
N CYS A 132 24.60 -2.05 3.06
CA CYS A 132 23.90 -1.82 4.32
C CYS A 132 24.72 -0.95 5.29
N ALA A 133 26.03 -1.20 5.41
CA ALA A 133 26.90 -0.49 6.35
C ALA A 133 27.15 0.99 5.99
N LYS A 134 27.26 1.32 4.69
CA LYS A 134 27.44 2.72 4.24
C LYS A 134 26.26 3.64 4.59
N LYS A 135 25.11 3.08 4.99
CA LYS A 135 23.92 3.85 5.37
C LYS A 135 24.01 4.37 6.81
N SER A 136 24.70 3.65 7.71
CA SER A 136 24.79 3.98 9.14
C SER A 136 25.69 5.19 9.43
N THR A 137 26.71 5.43 8.60
CA THR A 137 27.67 6.53 8.76
C THR A 137 27.17 7.89 8.25
N LEU A 138 25.92 7.98 7.75
CA LEU A 138 25.32 9.23 7.28
C LEU A 138 24.26 9.80 8.23
N ILE A 139 24.00 9.12 9.36
CA ILE A 139 22.96 9.50 10.34
C ILE A 139 23.60 10.09 11.62
N GLU A 140 24.92 9.94 11.82
CA GLU A 140 25.65 10.52 12.97
C GLU A 140 26.37 11.84 12.63
N GLY A 141 25.95 12.53 11.57
CA GLY A 141 26.60 13.74 11.05
C GLY A 141 25.67 14.94 10.90
N THR A 142 24.71 15.12 11.80
CA THR A 142 23.92 16.35 11.97
C THR A 142 23.57 16.51 13.44
#